data_AF-A0A3R7JSB4-F1
#
_entry.id   AF-A0A3R7JSB4-F1
#
_cell.length_a   1.000
_cell.length_b   1.000
_cell.length_c   1.000
_cell.angle_alpha   90.00
_cell.angle_beta   90.00
_cell.angle_gamma   90.00
#
_symmetry.space_group_name_H-M   'P 1'
#
loop_
_entity.id
_entity.type
_entity.pdbx_description
1 polymer ?
#
loop_
_entity_poly.entity_id
_entity_poly.type
_entity_poly.pdbx_seq_one_letter_code
_entity_poly.pdbx_strand_id
1 'polypeptide(L)'
;MAPRVRRRAAVLRELPCKGQGAMQAYTVAAKEEGNSGWAPIRIFVSTEDLKKDGQWKWRKKRYCENAGEQCTNYLGYEATCTATDVLSEEKKALYEKTIIPMAVKLHAERLLVKPVVDKIIVPNVAGGPCQHFKIPITHKT
;
A
#
# COMPACT_ATOMS: atom_id res chain seq x y z
N MET A 1 -54.22 24.18 -5.37
CA MET A 1 -53.21 23.60 -4.44
C MET A 1 -53.24 22.08 -4.59
N ALA A 2 -52.23 21.47 -5.20
CA ALA A 2 -52.11 20.01 -5.31
C ALA A 2 -51.09 19.50 -4.28
N PRO A 3 -51.31 18.33 -3.63
CA PRO A 3 -50.48 17.88 -2.51
C PRO A 3 -49.18 17.25 -3.01
N ARG A 4 -48.06 17.58 -2.34
CA ARG A 4 -46.76 16.92 -2.58
C ARG A 4 -46.76 15.52 -1.96
N VAL A 5 -46.74 14.49 -2.80
CA VAL A 5 -46.49 13.11 -2.38
C VAL A 5 -44.99 12.94 -2.13
N ARG A 6 -44.60 12.63 -0.89
CA ARG A 6 -43.23 12.19 -0.57
C ARG A 6 -43.05 10.74 -1.03
N ARG A 7 -42.30 10.52 -2.11
CA ARG A 7 -41.84 9.18 -2.49
C ARG A 7 -40.73 8.77 -1.52
N ARG A 8 -40.97 7.73 -0.71
CA ARG A 8 -39.91 7.05 0.05
C ARG A 8 -39.14 6.17 -0.95
N ALA A 9 -37.86 6.47 -1.18
CA ALA A 9 -36.99 5.58 -1.92
C ALA A 9 -36.67 4.37 -1.03
N ALA A 10 -37.13 3.18 -1.44
CA ALA A 10 -36.70 1.93 -0.82
C ALA A 10 -35.31 1.60 -1.38
N VAL A 11 -34.29 1.59 -0.52
CA VAL A 11 -32.93 1.20 -0.89
C VAL A 11 -32.83 -0.32 -0.75
N LEU A 12 -32.93 -1.04 -1.87
CA LEU A 12 -32.64 -2.47 -1.91
C LEU A 12 -31.11 -2.64 -1.90
N ARG A 13 -30.57 -3.16 -0.80
CA ARG A 13 -29.14 -3.47 -0.68
C ARG A 13 -28.89 -4.89 -1.17
N GLU A 14 -28.63 -5.05 -2.46
CA GLU A 14 -28.17 -6.32 -3.04
C GLU A 14 -26.85 -6.73 -2.35
N LEU A 15 -26.79 -7.97 -1.85
CA LEU A 15 -25.57 -8.53 -1.30
C LEU A 15 -24.61 -8.89 -2.45
N PRO A 16 -23.30 -8.62 -2.34
CA PRO A 16 -22.37 -8.91 -3.43
C PRO A 16 -22.38 -10.40 -3.79
N CYS A 17 -22.76 -10.72 -5.02
CA CYS A 17 -22.66 -12.07 -5.57
C CYS A 17 -21.18 -12.49 -5.62
N LYS A 18 -20.90 -13.72 -5.17
CA LYS A 18 -19.54 -14.28 -5.11
C LYS A 18 -18.86 -14.21 -6.49
N GLY A 19 -17.89 -13.30 -6.62
CA GLY A 19 -17.15 -13.05 -7.87
C GLY A 19 -17.28 -11.63 -8.43
N GLN A 20 -18.27 -10.84 -7.98
CA GLN A 20 -18.34 -9.40 -8.25
C GLN A 20 -17.77 -8.65 -7.05
N GLY A 21 -16.65 -7.96 -7.25
CA GLY A 21 -16.09 -7.10 -6.21
C GLY A 21 -17.10 -6.01 -5.83
N ALA A 22 -17.11 -5.62 -4.55
CA ALA A 22 -17.90 -4.50 -4.04
C ALA A 22 -17.72 -3.20 -4.88
N MET A 23 -16.65 -3.12 -5.68
CA MET A 23 -16.40 -2.08 -6.68
C MET A 23 -17.53 -1.79 -7.66
N GLN A 24 -18.21 -2.82 -8.13
CA GLN A 24 -19.23 -2.64 -9.15
C GLN A 24 -20.50 -2.01 -8.56
N ALA A 25 -20.83 -2.32 -7.30
CA ALA A 25 -22.03 -1.81 -6.66
C ALA A 25 -21.93 -0.30 -6.33
N TYR A 26 -20.77 0.17 -5.86
CA TYR A 26 -20.61 1.59 -5.53
C TYR A 26 -20.38 2.50 -6.76
N THR A 27 -19.80 1.98 -7.86
CA THR A 27 -19.60 2.77 -9.08
C THR A 27 -20.93 3.12 -9.75
N VAL A 28 -21.96 2.29 -9.56
CA VAL A 28 -23.34 2.60 -9.99
C VAL A 28 -23.93 3.73 -9.13
N ALA A 29 -23.76 3.69 -7.80
CA ALA A 29 -24.24 4.75 -6.92
C ALA A 29 -23.56 6.11 -7.18
N ALA A 30 -22.24 6.12 -7.43
CA ALA A 30 -21.49 7.35 -7.72
C ALA A 30 -21.78 7.95 -9.11
N LYS A 31 -22.38 7.18 -10.03
CA LYS A 31 -22.83 7.71 -11.33
C LYS A 31 -24.15 8.48 -11.21
N GLU A 32 -24.98 8.19 -10.21
CA GLU A 32 -26.25 8.88 -10.01
C GLU A 32 -26.11 10.19 -9.23
N GLU A 33 -25.09 10.32 -8.39
CA GLU A 33 -24.71 11.56 -7.72
C GLU A 33 -23.47 12.15 -8.40
N GLY A 34 -23.66 13.17 -9.25
CA GLY A 34 -22.63 13.76 -10.10
C GLY A 34 -21.23 13.85 -9.48
N ASN A 35 -20.22 13.41 -10.24
CA ASN A 35 -18.77 13.39 -9.95
C ASN A 35 -18.38 13.84 -8.53
N SER A 36 -18.62 12.98 -7.53
CA SER A 36 -18.35 13.28 -6.12
C SER A 36 -16.86 13.52 -5.80
N GLY A 37 -15.97 13.33 -6.78
CA GLY A 37 -14.53 13.50 -6.66
C GLY A 37 -13.84 12.37 -5.88
N TRP A 38 -14.61 11.39 -5.40
CA TRP A 38 -14.11 10.21 -4.71
C TRP A 38 -13.77 9.10 -5.70
N ALA A 39 -12.58 8.53 -5.56
CA ALA A 39 -12.11 7.42 -6.38
C ALA A 39 -11.35 6.40 -5.52
N PRO A 40 -11.20 5.14 -5.97
CA PRO A 40 -10.37 4.16 -5.31
C PRO A 40 -8.95 4.67 -5.04
N ILE A 41 -8.41 4.37 -3.86
CA ILE A 41 -7.05 4.76 -3.50
C ILE A 41 -6.03 4.12 -4.44
N ARG A 42 -5.04 4.91 -4.85
CA ARG A 42 -3.87 4.47 -5.61
C ARG A 42 -2.71 4.31 -4.65
N ILE A 43 -2.19 3.10 -4.51
CA ILE A 43 -1.07 2.79 -3.60
C ILE A 43 0.12 2.38 -4.46
N PHE A 44 1.22 3.11 -4.34
CA PHE A 44 2.50 2.75 -4.93
C PHE A 44 3.37 2.07 -3.88
N VAL A 45 4.04 0.97 -4.26
CA VAL A 45 4.87 0.17 -3.36
C VAL A 45 6.32 0.18 -3.86
N SER A 46 7.25 0.42 -2.94
CA SER A 46 8.69 0.28 -3.18
C SER A 46 9.23 -0.86 -2.33
N THR A 47 9.83 -1.88 -2.97
CA THR A 47 10.51 -3.01 -2.30
C THR A 47 12.03 -2.93 -2.43
N GLU A 48 12.59 -1.73 -2.65
CA GLU A 48 14.02 -1.53 -2.89
C GLU A 48 14.94 -2.09 -1.80
N ASP A 49 14.49 -2.10 -0.55
CA ASP A 49 15.22 -2.68 0.56
C ASP A 49 15.36 -4.20 0.47
N LEU A 50 14.50 -4.91 -0.29
CA LEU A 50 14.56 -6.37 -0.47
C LEU A 50 15.54 -6.79 -1.58
N LYS A 51 15.95 -5.85 -2.43
CA LYS A 51 16.88 -6.12 -3.53
C LYS A 51 18.29 -6.37 -2.99
N LYS A 52 19.05 -7.24 -3.66
CA LYS A 52 20.46 -7.54 -3.31
C LYS A 52 21.39 -6.35 -3.57
N ASP A 53 20.94 -5.43 -4.43
CA ASP A 53 21.76 -4.37 -4.98
C ASP A 53 21.76 -3.18 -4.02
N GLY A 54 22.75 -3.19 -3.13
CA GLY A 54 23.30 -1.98 -2.55
C GLY A 54 24.01 -1.21 -3.67
N GLN A 55 23.26 -0.45 -4.49
CA GLN A 55 23.83 0.48 -5.49
C GLN A 55 24.85 1.46 -4.87
N TRP A 56 24.84 1.58 -3.55
CA TRP A 56 25.82 2.34 -2.77
C TRP A 56 26.66 1.35 -1.98
N LYS A 57 27.96 1.26 -2.34
CA LYS A 57 29.00 0.42 -1.70
C LYS A 57 29.04 0.50 -0.16
N TRP A 58 28.45 1.55 0.42
CA TRP A 58 28.46 1.86 1.85
C TRP A 58 27.12 1.59 2.57
N ARG A 59 26.04 1.25 1.84
CA ARG A 59 24.73 1.02 2.45
C ARG A 59 24.57 -0.45 2.82
N LYS A 60 24.55 -0.75 4.11
CA LYS A 60 24.26 -2.09 4.63
C LYS A 60 22.82 -2.52 4.28
N LYS A 61 22.62 -3.82 4.04
CA LYS A 61 21.30 -4.43 3.89
C LYS A 61 20.49 -4.23 5.16
N ARG A 62 19.16 -4.15 5.01
CA ARG A 62 18.19 -3.98 6.10
C ARG A 62 17.40 -5.25 6.41
N TYR A 63 17.82 -6.36 5.83
CA TYR A 63 17.26 -7.69 6.04
C TYR A 63 18.39 -8.68 6.26
N CYS A 64 18.04 -9.79 6.90
CA CYS A 64 19.00 -10.84 7.18
C CYS A 64 19.09 -11.83 6.00
N GLU A 65 20.29 -12.15 5.55
CA GLU A 65 20.62 -13.26 4.64
C GLU A 65 21.06 -14.52 5.39
N ASN A 66 21.68 -14.38 6.57
CA ASN A 66 22.22 -15.51 7.33
C ASN A 66 21.93 -15.38 8.83
N ALA A 67 21.73 -16.51 9.49
CA ALA A 67 21.65 -16.52 10.96
C ALA A 67 23.03 -16.16 11.56
N GLY A 68 23.02 -15.40 12.66
CA GLY A 68 24.21 -14.95 13.38
C GLY A 68 24.81 -13.64 12.87
N GLU A 69 24.36 -13.09 11.75
CA GLU A 69 24.84 -11.79 11.28
C GLU A 69 24.23 -10.63 12.08
N GLN A 70 24.92 -9.50 12.11
CA GLN A 70 24.42 -8.27 12.72
C GLN A 70 23.65 -7.45 11.68
N CYS A 71 22.39 -7.15 11.97
CA CYS A 71 21.54 -6.31 11.13
C CYS A 71 20.97 -5.15 11.94
N THR A 72 20.95 -3.95 11.37
CA THR A 72 20.29 -2.80 11.98
C THR A 72 18.85 -2.73 11.49
N ASN A 73 17.88 -2.84 12.40
CA ASN A 73 16.47 -2.76 12.06
C ASN A 73 16.02 -1.33 11.66
N TYR A 74 14.77 -1.18 11.25
CA TYR A 74 14.19 0.11 10.85
C TYR A 74 13.91 1.08 12.01
N LEU A 75 14.18 0.67 13.26
CA LEU A 75 14.15 1.55 14.42
C LEU A 75 15.55 2.07 14.77
N GLY A 76 16.59 1.64 14.05
CA GLY A 76 17.99 2.02 14.28
C GLY A 76 18.72 1.15 15.30
N TYR A 77 18.09 0.09 15.82
CA TYR A 77 18.72 -0.83 16.76
C TYR A 77 19.47 -1.95 16.02
N GLU A 78 20.64 -2.30 16.53
CA GLU A 78 21.37 -3.49 16.09
C GLU A 78 20.75 -4.75 16.72
N ALA A 79 20.62 -5.80 15.91
CA ALA A 79 20.11 -7.09 16.32
C ALA A 79 20.88 -8.21 15.62
N THR A 80 21.15 -9.28 16.37
CA THR A 80 21.66 -10.53 15.82
C THR A 80 20.53 -11.28 15.13
N CYS A 81 20.69 -11.58 13.85
CA CYS A 81 19.71 -12.32 13.08
C CYS A 81 19.60 -13.77 13.58
N THR A 82 18.39 -14.22 13.84
CA THR A 82 18.07 -15.63 14.11
C THR A 82 17.69 -16.35 12.81
N ALA A 83 17.55 -17.67 12.85
CA ALA A 83 17.12 -18.46 11.69
C ALA A 83 15.74 -18.02 11.13
N THR A 84 14.86 -17.50 11.98
CA THR A 84 13.54 -17.01 11.55
C THR A 84 13.62 -15.67 10.81
N ASP A 85 14.63 -14.86 11.14
CA ASP A 85 14.83 -13.51 10.57
C ASP A 85 15.43 -13.57 9.16
N VAL A 86 16.06 -14.69 8.81
CA VAL A 86 16.64 -14.90 7.48
C VAL A 86 15.54 -14.79 6.43
N LEU A 87 15.71 -13.80 5.55
CA LEU A 87 14.86 -13.51 4.42
C LEU A 87 15.33 -14.31 3.20
N SER A 88 14.93 -15.58 3.15
CA SER A 88 15.19 -16.46 2.01
C SER A 88 14.54 -15.92 0.73
N GLU A 89 15.02 -16.37 -0.43
CA GLU A 89 14.43 -16.00 -1.73
C GLU A 89 12.95 -16.41 -1.84
N GLU A 90 12.55 -17.51 -1.21
CA GLU A 90 11.14 -17.92 -1.11
C GLU A 90 10.30 -16.91 -0.31
N LYS A 91 10.82 -16.47 0.85
CA LYS A 91 10.15 -15.44 1.66
C LYS A 91 10.07 -14.12 0.89
N LYS A 92 11.13 -13.71 0.18
CA LYS A 92 11.13 -12.51 -0.68
C LYS A 92 10.04 -12.60 -1.74
N ALA A 93 10.01 -13.71 -2.48
CA ALA A 93 9.00 -13.93 -3.52
C ALA A 93 7.57 -13.90 -2.95
N LEU A 94 7.37 -14.46 -1.75
CA LEU A 94 6.08 -14.42 -1.07
C LEU A 94 5.65 -12.98 -0.74
N TYR A 95 6.55 -12.15 -0.21
CA TYR A 95 6.27 -10.74 0.08
C TYR A 95 5.97 -9.96 -1.20
N GLU A 96 6.84 -10.05 -2.20
CA GLU A 96 6.74 -9.23 -3.42
C GLU A 96 5.56 -9.63 -4.31
N LYS A 97 5.29 -10.92 -4.46
CA LYS A 97 4.30 -11.43 -5.43
C LYS A 97 2.93 -11.71 -4.81
N THR A 98 2.86 -11.93 -3.51
CA THR A 98 1.61 -12.39 -2.85
C THR A 98 1.17 -11.45 -1.74
N ILE A 99 1.93 -11.36 -0.64
CA ILE A 99 1.47 -10.68 0.58
C ILE A 99 1.22 -9.20 0.31
N ILE A 100 2.21 -8.49 -0.26
CA ILE A 100 2.09 -7.05 -0.47
C ILE A 100 1.03 -6.72 -1.53
N PRO A 101 0.99 -7.37 -2.72
CA PRO A 101 -0.06 -7.12 -3.71
C PRO A 101 -1.47 -7.41 -3.19
N MET A 102 -1.66 -8.50 -2.43
CA MET A 102 -2.97 -8.82 -1.84
C MET A 102 -3.38 -7.79 -0.80
N ALA A 103 -2.45 -7.36 0.06
CA ALA A 103 -2.73 -6.30 1.04
C ALA A 103 -3.12 -4.99 0.34
N VAL A 104 -2.39 -4.58 -0.70
CA VAL A 104 -2.73 -3.39 -1.51
C VAL A 104 -4.12 -3.53 -2.11
N LYS A 105 -4.43 -4.67 -2.73
CA LYS A 105 -5.74 -4.93 -3.32
C LYS A 105 -6.86 -4.79 -2.29
N LEU A 106 -6.72 -5.39 -1.11
CA LEU A 106 -7.74 -5.34 -0.07
C LEU A 106 -8.04 -3.91 0.39
N HIS A 107 -7.02 -3.06 0.48
CA HIS A 107 -7.19 -1.65 0.82
C HIS A 107 -7.78 -0.84 -0.35
N ALA A 108 -7.27 -1.03 -1.57
CA ALA A 108 -7.71 -0.32 -2.77
C ALA A 108 -9.18 -0.57 -3.12
N GLU A 109 -9.70 -1.78 -2.87
CA GLU A 109 -11.09 -2.14 -3.12
C GLU A 109 -12.09 -1.56 -2.10
N ARG A 110 -11.61 -1.11 -0.93
CA ARG A 110 -12.46 -0.67 0.20
C ARG A 110 -12.36 0.83 0.49
N LEU A 111 -11.22 1.44 0.18
CA LEU A 111 -10.95 2.84 0.51
C LEU A 111 -11.15 3.73 -0.71
N LEU A 112 -12.11 4.64 -0.60
CA LEU A 112 -12.26 5.77 -1.51
C LEU A 112 -11.56 6.98 -0.92
N VAL A 113 -10.87 7.74 -1.77
CA VAL A 113 -10.19 8.99 -1.42
C VAL A 113 -10.51 10.06 -2.46
N LYS A 114 -10.33 11.33 -2.11
CA LYS A 114 -10.19 12.39 -3.10
C LYS A 114 -8.75 12.39 -3.61
N PRO A 115 -8.48 12.00 -4.87
CA PRO A 115 -7.10 11.81 -5.32
C PRO A 115 -6.31 13.11 -5.32
N VAL A 116 -5.05 13.03 -4.89
CA VAL A 116 -4.07 14.09 -5.12
C VAL A 116 -3.72 14.10 -6.62
N VAL A 117 -3.75 15.29 -7.22
CA VAL A 117 -3.42 15.50 -8.64
C VAL A 117 -1.91 15.65 -8.82
N ASP A 118 -1.26 16.28 -7.86
CA ASP A 118 0.17 16.55 -7.88
C ASP A 118 1.04 15.33 -7.58
N LYS A 119 2.31 15.42 -7.99
CA LYS A 119 3.33 14.41 -7.69
C LYS A 119 3.63 14.40 -6.20
N ILE A 120 3.62 13.22 -5.60
CA ILE A 120 4.06 13.02 -4.22
C ILE A 120 5.58 12.86 -4.22
N ILE A 121 6.27 13.83 -3.63
CA ILE A 121 7.73 13.83 -3.49
C ILE A 121 8.10 13.43 -2.06
N VAL A 122 8.96 12.44 -1.91
CA VAL A 122 9.48 12.01 -0.62
C VAL A 122 10.63 12.93 -0.20
N PRO A 123 10.60 13.54 0.99
CA PRO A 123 11.65 14.44 1.45
C PRO A 123 13.04 13.79 1.45
N ASN A 124 14.07 14.60 1.16
CA ASN A 124 15.47 14.15 1.16
C ASN A 124 15.98 13.74 2.54
N VAL A 125 15.52 14.45 3.58
CA VAL A 125 15.83 14.17 4.98
C VAL A 125 14.57 13.61 5.61
N ALA A 126 14.57 12.30 5.84
CA ALA A 126 13.55 11.66 6.65
C ALA A 126 14.09 11.59 8.09
N GLY A 127 13.29 12.02 9.07
CA GLY A 127 13.63 11.88 10.49
C GLY A 127 13.24 10.50 11.02
N GLY A 128 13.90 10.07 12.10
CA GLY A 128 13.51 8.88 12.85
C GLY A 128 13.53 7.58 12.02
N PRO A 129 12.60 6.64 12.24
CA PRO A 129 12.56 5.34 11.54
C PRO A 129 12.55 5.44 10.01
N CYS A 130 11.96 6.51 9.47
CA CYS A 130 11.80 6.72 8.04
C CYS A 130 13.15 6.83 7.28
N GLN A 131 14.21 7.28 7.96
CA GLN A 131 15.56 7.42 7.38
C GLN A 131 16.20 6.07 7.01
N HIS A 132 15.69 4.98 7.57
CA HIS A 132 16.29 3.67 7.42
C HIS A 132 15.84 2.94 6.14
N PHE A 133 14.75 3.39 5.51
CA PHE A 133 14.22 2.88 4.24
C PHE A 133 15.03 3.31 3.02
N LYS A 134 15.11 2.43 2.01
CA LYS A 134 15.73 2.71 0.73
C LYS A 134 14.72 3.39 -0.17
N ILE A 135 14.84 4.71 -0.24
CA ILE A 135 14.03 5.57 -1.09
C ILE A 135 14.80 5.81 -2.40
N PRO A 136 14.30 5.33 -3.57
CA PRO A 136 14.83 5.69 -4.88
C PRO A 136 14.99 7.20 -5.06
N ILE A 137 16.02 7.61 -5.80
CA ILE A 137 16.23 9.02 -6.17
C ILE A 137 15.03 9.55 -6.97
N THR A 138 14.41 8.71 -7.80
CA THR A 138 13.22 9.04 -8.60
C THR A 138 11.99 9.40 -7.75
N HIS A 139 11.98 9.06 -6.46
CA HIS A 139 10.89 9.43 -5.55
C HIS A 139 11.16 10.77 -4.84
N LYS A 140 12.35 11.33 -4.99
CA LYS A 140 12.81 12.58 -4.36
C LYS A 140 12.80 13.78 -5.31
N THR A 141 12.60 13.51 -6.60
CA THR A 141 12.44 14.48 -7.69
C THR A 141 11.07 14.33 -8.29
#